data_AF-A0A9E2B942-F1
#
_entry.id   AF-A0A9E2B942-F1
#
_cell.length_a   1.000
_cell.length_b   1.000
_cell.length_c   1.000
_cell.angle_alpha   90.00
_cell.angle_beta   90.00
_cell.angle_gamma   90.00
#
_symmetry.space_group_name_H-M   'P 1'
#
loop_
_entity.id
_entity.type
_entity.pdbx_description
1 polymer ?
#
loop_
_entity_poly.entity_id
_entity_poly.type
_entity_poly.pdbx_seq_one_letter_code
_entity_poly.pdbx_strand_id
1 'polypeptide(L)' 'MQKIKKGDEVIVIAGRSKGQRGNVLKRLDDSRLLVENVN' A
#
# COMPACT_ATOMS: atom_id res chain seq x y z
N MET A 1 -6.06 -7.59 -14.40
CA MET A 1 -6.68 -7.88 -13.08
C MET A 1 -5.90 -7.10 -12.01
N GLN A 2 -6.53 -6.14 -11.34
CA GLN A 2 -5.86 -5.32 -10.32
C GLN A 2 -5.98 -6.02 -8.95
N LYS A 3 -4.86 -6.51 -8.41
CA LYS A 3 -4.82 -7.31 -7.17
C LYS A 3 -5.08 -6.51 -5.88
N ILE A 4 -4.87 -5.19 -5.91
CA ILE A 4 -4.97 -4.30 -4.75
C ILE A 4 -5.88 -3.11 -5.11
N LYS A 5 -6.83 -2.82 -4.23
CA LYS A 5 -7.86 -1.78 -4.35
C LYS A 5 -7.82 -0.82 -3.16
N LYS A 6 -8.51 0.31 -3.29
CA LYS A 6 -8.72 1.26 -2.19
C LYS A 6 -9.48 0.56 -1.06
N GLY A 7 -9.01 0.72 0.17
CA GLY A 7 -9.58 0.09 1.36
C GLY A 7 -8.98 -1.27 1.71
N ASP A 8 -8.11 -1.83 0.86
CA ASP A 8 -7.41 -3.06 1.20
C ASP A 8 -6.34 -2.80 2.28
N GLU A 9 -6.23 -3.72 3.24
CA GLU A 9 -5.11 -3.78 4.18
C GLU A 9 -3.92 -4.47 3.52
N VAL A 10 -2.75 -3.85 3.58
CA VAL A 10 -1.51 -4.35 2.99
C VAL A 10 -0.36 -4.34 3.99
N ILE A 11 0.65 -5.18 3.75
CA ILE A 11 1.91 -5.19 4.50
C ILE A 11 3.09 -4.86 3.56
N VAL A 12 4.02 -4.05 4.05
CA VAL A 12 5.23 -3.70 3.30
C VAL A 12 6.25 -4.83 3.37
N ILE A 13 6.67 -5.35 2.22
CA ILE A 13 7.58 -6.50 2.13
C ILE A 13 9.07 -6.12 2.04
N ALA A 14 9.38 -4.88 1.65
CA ALA A 14 10.75 -4.39 1.46
C ALA A 14 10.83 -2.86 1.64
N GLY A 15 12.05 -2.34 1.83
CA GLY A 15 12.30 -0.90 2.05
C GLY A 15 12.29 -0.50 3.52
N ARG A 16 12.25 0.82 3.79
CA ARG A 16 12.36 1.40 5.14
C ARG A 16 11.23 0.96 6.08
N SER A 17 10.01 0.93 5.58
CA SER A 17 8.80 0.54 6.32
C SER A 17 8.52 -0.96 6.31
N LYS A 18 9.49 -1.83 6.01
CA LYS A 18 9.27 -3.29 5.96
C LYS A 18 8.60 -3.80 7.24
N GLY A 19 7.54 -4.59 7.09
CA GLY A 19 6.77 -5.17 8.19
C GLY A 19 5.63 -4.29 8.70
N GLN A 20 5.55 -3.01 8.30
CA GLN A 20 4.43 -2.14 8.63
C GLN A 20 3.20 -2.53 7.82
N ARG A 21 2.02 -2.45 8.47
CA ARG A 21 0.71 -2.63 7.85
C ARG A 21 0.04 -1.28 7.68
N GLY A 22 -0.82 -1.16 6.66
CA GLY A 22 -1.65 0.01 6.47
C GLY A 22 -2.74 -0.23 5.43
N ASN A 23 -3.76 0.62 5.46
CA ASN A 23 -4.84 0.62 4.48
C ASN A 23 -4.51 1.48 3.26
N VAL A 24 -4.90 1.00 2.08
CA VAL A 24 -4.73 1.73 0.82
C VAL A 24 -5.74 2.88 0.75
N LEU A 25 -5.23 4.12 0.84
CA LEU A 25 -6.05 5.34 0.77
C LEU A 25 -6.42 5.71 -0.67
N LYS A 26 -5.44 5.61 -1.57
CA LYS A 26 -5.60 6.00 -2.97
C LYS A 26 -4.59 5.29 -3.87
N ARG A 27 -5.01 4.98 -5.09
CA ARG A 27 -4.10 4.57 -6.16
C ARG A 27 -3.66 5.79 -6.96
N LEU A 28 -2.35 5.98 -7.11
CA LEU A 28 -1.80 7.11 -7.85
C LEU A 28 -1.58 6.74 -9.32
N ASP A 29 -1.03 5.56 -9.56
CA ASP A 29 -0.85 4.97 -10.88
C ASP A 29 -0.92 3.44 -10.81
N ASP A 30 -0.59 2.74 -11.89
CA ASP A 30 -0.65 1.28 -11.93
C ASP A 30 0.35 0.59 -10.99
N SER A 31 1.43 1.28 -10.60
CA SER A 31 2.54 0.78 -9.78
C SER A 31 2.67 1.42 -8.40
N ARG A 32 2.01 2.56 -8.15
CA ARG A 32 2.13 3.34 -6.90
C ARG A 32 0.80 3.47 -6.17
N LEU A 33 0.85 3.21 -4.88
CA LEU A 33 -0.27 3.30 -3.94
C LEU A 33 0.10 4.25 -2.80
N LEU A 34 -0.88 5.02 -2.35
CA LEU A 34 -0.81 5.76 -1.11
C LEU A 34 -1.41 4.89 -0.01
N VAL A 35 -0.60 4.56 0.98
CA VAL A 35 -0.96 3.70 2.11
C VAL A 35 -0.80 4.50 3.40
N GLU A 36 -1.77 4.43 4.30
CA GLU A 36 -1.66 5.11 5.59
C GLU A 36 -0.53 4.50 6.45
N ASN A 37 0.10 5.33 7.28
CA ASN A 37 1.16 4.91 8.22
C ASN A 37 2.40 4.25 7.59
N VAL A 38 2.63 4.44 6.28
CA VAL A 38 3.78 3.90 5.54
C VAL A 38 4.50 5.03 4.76
N ASN A 39 5.82 5.16 4.96
CA ASN A 39 6.76 5.95 4.12
C ASN A 39 8.23 5.63 4.43
#